data_AF-A0A8J7ID66-F1
#
_entry.id   AF-A0A8J7ID66-F1
#
_cell.length_a   1.000
_cell.length_b   1.000
_cell.length_c   1.000
_cell.angle_alpha   90.00
_cell.angle_beta   90.00
_cell.angle_gamma   90.00
#
_symmetry.space_group_name_H-M   'P 1'
#
loop_
_entity.id
_entity.type
_entity.pdbx_description
1 polymer ?
#
loop_
_entity_poly.entity_id
_entity_poly.type
_entity_poly.pdbx_seq_one_letter_code
_entity_poly.pdbx_strand_id
1 'polypeptide(L)'
;MLLGQVFERFVTESPVSVMVRGLLEKALCPQILDELFERSAKNQYTRELLFSTVVNLMSLVVCGVHPSLHAAHQASVEKIGVSVTSVYNKINGIEPSTSGELVKEVAASMEATIRHLNATMPDLLPGYRVKIIDGNAIAATEHRLKALREISSAPLPGQSLVVLDPSLMLAVDVFPCEDGHAQERSLV
;
A
#
# COMPACT_ATOMS: atom_id res chain seq x y z
N MET A 1 17.47 -20.74 -21.27
CA MET A 1 17.47 -19.93 -20.03
C MET A 1 16.03 -19.73 -19.61
N LEU A 2 15.75 -19.66 -18.30
CA LEU A 2 14.39 -19.55 -17.74
C LEU A 2 13.64 -18.30 -18.25
N LEU A 3 14.38 -17.30 -18.72
CA LEU A 3 13.90 -16.07 -19.33
C LEU A 3 14.54 -15.94 -20.73
N GLY A 4 13.73 -15.65 -21.74
CA GLY A 4 14.14 -15.69 -23.16
C GLY A 4 14.88 -14.43 -23.63
N GLN A 5 15.35 -14.43 -24.88
CA GLN A 5 16.12 -13.32 -25.48
C GLN A 5 15.40 -11.95 -25.43
N VAL A 6 14.05 -11.94 -25.42
CA VAL A 6 13.27 -10.71 -25.30
C VAL A 6 13.44 -10.08 -23.92
N PHE A 7 13.49 -10.90 -22.85
CA PHE A 7 13.66 -10.41 -21.48
C PHE A 7 15.06 -9.82 -21.27
N GLU A 8 16.10 -10.45 -21.81
CA GLU A 8 17.49 -9.96 -21.73
C GLU A 8 17.67 -8.55 -22.30
N ARG A 9 16.90 -8.19 -23.34
CA ARG A 9 16.90 -6.83 -23.88
C ARG A 9 16.41 -5.81 -22.84
N PHE A 10 15.37 -6.13 -22.09
CA PHE A 10 14.88 -5.24 -21.02
C PHE A 10 15.85 -5.15 -19.84
N VAL A 11 16.51 -6.25 -19.49
CA VAL A 11 17.55 -6.25 -18.44
C VAL A 11 18.72 -5.35 -18.84
N THR A 12 19.12 -5.40 -20.12
CA THR A 12 20.25 -4.62 -20.63
C THR A 12 19.90 -3.12 -20.72
N GLU A 13 18.73 -2.80 -21.29
CA GLU A 13 18.35 -1.41 -21.58
C GLU A 13 17.71 -0.69 -20.38
N SER A 14 17.03 -1.42 -19.47
CA SER A 14 16.34 -0.84 -18.32
C SER A 14 16.39 -1.72 -17.08
N PRO A 15 17.59 -2.02 -16.55
CA PRO A 15 17.78 -2.96 -15.45
C PRO A 15 16.97 -2.57 -14.20
N VAL A 16 16.94 -1.28 -13.86
CA VAL A 16 16.21 -0.79 -12.67
C VAL A 16 14.71 -1.03 -12.80
N SER A 17 14.11 -0.74 -13.96
CA SER A 17 12.68 -0.96 -14.19
C SER A 17 12.32 -2.44 -14.08
N VAL A 18 13.18 -3.33 -14.61
CA VAL A 18 13.00 -4.78 -14.52
C VAL A 18 13.12 -5.26 -13.07
N MET A 19 14.10 -4.76 -12.32
CA MET A 19 14.29 -5.09 -10.90
C MET A 19 13.09 -4.64 -10.06
N VAL A 20 12.65 -3.38 -10.23
CA VAL A 20 11.48 -2.84 -9.51
C VAL A 20 10.22 -3.63 -9.87
N ARG A 21 9.99 -3.94 -11.15
CA ARG A 21 8.84 -4.76 -11.55
C ARG A 21 8.90 -6.15 -10.91
N GLY A 22 10.06 -6.81 -10.93
CA GLY A 22 10.25 -8.11 -10.30
C GLY A 22 10.01 -8.08 -8.79
N LEU A 23 10.46 -7.02 -8.11
CA LEU A 23 10.20 -6.82 -6.68
C LEU A 23 8.71 -6.63 -6.40
N LEU A 24 8.00 -5.80 -7.18
CA LEU A 24 6.57 -5.60 -7.02
C LEU A 24 5.77 -6.89 -7.26
N GLU A 25 6.09 -7.65 -8.32
CA GLU A 25 5.42 -8.93 -8.62
C GLU A 25 5.66 -9.98 -7.53
N LYS A 26 6.84 -9.97 -6.89
CA LYS A 26 7.15 -10.85 -5.76
C LYS A 26 6.42 -10.40 -4.48
N ALA A 27 6.49 -9.11 -4.16
CA ALA A 27 5.98 -8.56 -2.90
C ALA A 27 4.45 -8.47 -2.86
N LEU A 28 3.83 -8.21 -4.00
CA LEU A 28 2.39 -7.99 -4.17
C LEU A 28 1.76 -9.10 -5.02
N CYS A 29 2.28 -10.33 -4.93
CA CYS A 29 1.70 -11.42 -5.70
C CYS A 29 0.26 -11.70 -5.26
N PRO A 30 -0.67 -12.00 -6.19
CA PRO A 30 -2.09 -12.14 -5.86
C PRO A 30 -2.39 -13.14 -4.75
N GLN A 31 -1.67 -14.27 -4.72
CA GLN A 31 -1.83 -15.31 -3.71
C GLN A 31 -1.54 -14.78 -2.31
N ILE A 32 -0.41 -14.10 -2.11
CA ILE A 32 -0.04 -13.52 -0.82
C ILE A 32 -1.06 -12.45 -0.40
N LEU A 33 -1.51 -11.62 -1.34
CA LEU A 33 -2.48 -10.56 -1.06
C LEU A 33 -3.83 -11.13 -0.63
N ASP A 34 -4.35 -12.12 -1.34
CA ASP A 34 -5.64 -12.72 -1.02
C ASP A 34 -5.57 -13.54 0.28
N GLU A 35 -4.48 -14.29 0.52
CA GLU A 35 -4.23 -14.95 1.80
C GLU A 35 -4.08 -13.95 2.96
N LEU A 36 -3.50 -12.78 2.70
CA LEU A 36 -3.40 -11.69 3.67
C LEU A 36 -4.76 -11.15 4.04
N PHE A 37 -5.60 -10.97 3.04
CA PHE A 37 -6.94 -10.48 3.24
C PHE A 37 -7.76 -11.45 4.09
N GLU A 38 -7.76 -12.74 3.76
CA GLU A 38 -8.51 -13.76 4.50
C GLU A 38 -8.08 -13.88 5.98
N ARG A 39 -6.80 -13.64 6.31
CA ARG A 39 -6.31 -13.70 7.71
C ARG A 39 -6.53 -12.43 8.52
N SER A 40 -6.59 -11.27 7.87
CA SER A 40 -6.58 -9.96 8.56
C SER A 40 -7.93 -9.25 8.56
N ALA A 41 -8.75 -9.48 7.54
CA ALA A 41 -10.09 -8.90 7.45
C ALA A 41 -11.02 -9.49 8.51
N LYS A 42 -11.78 -8.64 9.19
CA LYS A 42 -12.71 -9.06 10.25
C LYS A 42 -14.16 -9.00 9.79
N ASN A 43 -14.51 -7.92 9.09
CA ASN A 43 -15.87 -7.61 8.68
C ASN A 43 -16.08 -7.81 7.18
N GLN A 44 -15.02 -7.70 6.38
CA GLN A 44 -15.10 -7.95 4.95
C GLN A 44 -14.81 -9.40 4.58
N TYR A 45 -15.30 -9.78 3.39
CA TYR A 45 -15.12 -11.11 2.83
C TYR A 45 -14.79 -11.02 1.34
N THR A 46 -14.25 -12.10 0.80
CA THR A 46 -14.01 -12.27 -0.64
C THR A 46 -15.19 -13.00 -1.29
N ARG A 47 -15.69 -12.48 -2.42
CA ARG A 47 -16.67 -13.15 -3.27
C ARG A 47 -16.22 -13.10 -4.72
N GLU A 48 -16.82 -12.24 -5.53
CA GLU A 48 -16.44 -12.07 -6.94
C GLU A 48 -15.25 -11.12 -7.12
N LEU A 49 -15.03 -10.20 -6.16
CA LEU A 49 -13.95 -9.23 -6.18
C LEU A 49 -12.87 -9.60 -5.16
N LEU A 50 -11.72 -10.04 -5.67
CA LEU A 50 -10.52 -10.37 -4.89
C LEU A 50 -9.83 -9.12 -4.33
N PHE A 51 -9.15 -9.26 -3.21
CA PHE A 51 -8.35 -8.15 -2.65
C PHE A 51 -7.17 -7.81 -3.54
N SER A 52 -6.50 -8.81 -4.10
CA SER A 52 -5.44 -8.65 -5.10
C SER A 52 -5.89 -7.83 -6.31
N THR A 53 -7.14 -7.97 -6.73
CA THR A 53 -7.72 -7.18 -7.84
C THR A 53 -7.87 -5.71 -7.46
N VAL A 54 -8.29 -5.43 -6.22
CA VAL A 54 -8.39 -4.06 -5.69
C VAL A 54 -7.01 -3.42 -5.55
N VAL A 55 -6.02 -4.14 -5.03
CA VAL A 55 -4.64 -3.67 -4.92
C VAL A 55 -4.09 -3.33 -6.31
N ASN A 56 -4.26 -4.22 -7.29
CA ASN A 56 -3.81 -3.97 -8.67
C ASN A 56 -4.47 -2.73 -9.29
N LEU A 57 -5.78 -2.53 -9.07
CA LEU A 57 -6.47 -1.30 -9.50
C LEU A 57 -5.88 -0.05 -8.84
N MET A 58 -5.64 -0.10 -7.52
CA MET A 58 -5.03 1.01 -6.78
C MET A 58 -3.62 1.31 -7.29
N SER A 59 -2.82 0.28 -7.62
CA SER A 59 -1.48 0.47 -8.17
C SER A 59 -1.50 1.26 -9.49
N LEU A 60 -2.50 1.05 -10.36
CA LEU A 60 -2.63 1.84 -11.59
C LEU A 60 -2.87 3.32 -11.32
N VAL A 61 -3.58 3.65 -10.23
CA VAL A 61 -3.86 5.03 -9.84
C VAL A 61 -2.65 5.65 -9.15
N VAL A 62 -2.06 4.96 -8.18
CA VAL A 62 -0.90 5.43 -7.41
C VAL A 62 0.33 5.62 -8.30
N CYS A 63 0.53 4.76 -9.31
CA CYS A 63 1.60 4.90 -10.29
C CYS A 63 1.26 5.91 -11.41
N GLY A 64 0.12 6.58 -11.37
CA GLY A 64 -0.27 7.61 -12.36
C GLY A 64 -0.64 7.07 -13.74
N VAL A 65 -0.86 5.76 -13.89
CA VAL A 65 -1.31 5.14 -15.15
C VAL A 65 -2.73 5.59 -15.50
N HIS A 66 -3.58 5.70 -14.49
CA HIS A 66 -4.92 6.26 -14.61
C HIS A 66 -5.14 7.36 -13.59
N PRO A 67 -5.90 8.42 -13.94
CA PRO A 67 -6.11 9.57 -13.05
C PRO A 67 -7.07 9.27 -11.89
N SER A 68 -7.82 8.17 -11.94
CA SER A 68 -8.76 7.78 -10.89
C SER A 68 -9.07 6.29 -10.91
N LEU A 69 -9.60 5.79 -9.78
CA LEU A 69 -10.12 4.43 -9.66
C LEU A 69 -11.22 4.14 -10.69
N HIS A 70 -12.08 5.12 -10.95
CA HIS A 70 -13.13 4.98 -11.95
C HIS A 70 -12.55 4.78 -13.35
N ALA A 71 -11.55 5.57 -13.74
CA ALA A 71 -10.87 5.41 -15.02
C ALA A 71 -10.14 4.06 -15.12
N ALA A 72 -9.47 3.62 -14.05
CA ALA A 72 -8.81 2.32 -14.01
C ALA A 72 -9.81 1.15 -14.12
N HIS A 73 -10.96 1.25 -13.45
CA HIS A 73 -12.04 0.27 -13.56
C HIS A 73 -12.62 0.22 -14.97
N GLN A 74 -12.91 1.37 -15.59
CA GLN A 74 -13.42 1.46 -16.97
C GLN A 74 -12.47 0.79 -17.97
N ALA A 75 -11.15 0.93 -17.79
CA ALA A 75 -10.15 0.30 -18.64
C ALA A 75 -10.05 -1.22 -18.45
N SER A 76 -10.65 -1.78 -17.39
CA SER A 76 -10.50 -3.18 -16.98
C SER A 76 -11.84 -3.88 -16.70
N VAL A 77 -12.98 -3.33 -17.17
CA VAL A 77 -14.34 -3.81 -16.83
C VAL A 77 -14.51 -5.29 -17.14
N GLU A 78 -14.13 -5.73 -18.34
CA GLU A 78 -14.27 -7.13 -18.77
C GLU A 78 -13.48 -8.11 -17.90
N LYS A 79 -12.33 -7.68 -17.38
CA LYS A 79 -11.46 -8.50 -16.52
C LYS A 79 -11.97 -8.55 -15.07
N ILE A 80 -12.52 -7.45 -14.57
CA ILE A 80 -12.95 -7.32 -13.17
C ILE A 80 -14.34 -7.92 -12.94
N GLY A 81 -15.24 -7.84 -13.92
CA GLY A 81 -16.53 -8.52 -13.89
C GLY A 81 -17.56 -7.98 -12.88
N VAL A 82 -17.20 -6.98 -12.05
CA VAL A 82 -18.11 -6.36 -11.08
C VAL A 82 -18.32 -4.86 -11.34
N SER A 83 -19.40 -4.32 -10.80
CA SER A 83 -19.72 -2.89 -10.89
C SER A 83 -18.65 -2.01 -10.20
N VAL A 84 -18.51 -0.76 -10.66
CA VAL A 84 -17.63 0.21 -9.98
C VAL A 84 -18.09 0.48 -8.54
N THR A 85 -19.40 0.41 -8.28
CA THR A 85 -19.96 0.55 -6.93
C THR A 85 -19.44 -0.56 -6.01
N SER A 86 -19.37 -1.80 -6.50
CA SER A 86 -18.79 -2.92 -5.75
C SER A 86 -17.31 -2.70 -5.43
N VAL A 87 -16.55 -2.11 -6.36
CA VAL A 87 -15.14 -1.75 -6.14
C VAL A 87 -15.01 -0.71 -5.03
N TYR A 88 -15.78 0.38 -5.08
CA TYR A 88 -15.75 1.39 -4.02
C TYR A 88 -16.23 0.85 -2.67
N ASN A 89 -17.28 0.01 -2.65
CA ASN A 89 -17.74 -0.62 -1.42
C ASN A 89 -16.65 -1.50 -0.79
N LYS A 90 -15.91 -2.25 -1.61
CA LYS A 90 -14.79 -3.07 -1.15
C LYS A 90 -13.67 -2.18 -0.60
N ILE A 91 -13.26 -1.13 -1.31
CA ILE A 91 -12.21 -0.21 -0.86
C ILE A 91 -12.60 0.47 0.46
N ASN A 92 -13.82 1.01 0.54
CA ASN A 92 -14.30 1.78 1.69
C ASN A 92 -14.44 0.95 2.98
N GLY A 93 -14.49 -0.37 2.89
CA GLY A 93 -14.56 -1.22 4.08
C GLY A 93 -13.26 -1.98 4.37
N ILE A 94 -12.16 -1.72 3.66
CA ILE A 94 -10.85 -2.27 4.04
C ILE A 94 -10.52 -1.70 5.42
N GLU A 95 -10.32 -2.57 6.42
CA GLU A 95 -10.03 -2.07 7.76
C GLU A 95 -8.62 -1.45 7.84
N PRO A 96 -8.43 -0.44 8.72
CA PRO A 96 -7.10 0.10 9.01
C PRO A 96 -6.09 -1.00 9.39
N SER A 97 -6.51 -2.01 10.15
CA SER A 97 -5.66 -3.15 10.52
C SER A 97 -5.20 -3.96 9.30
N THR A 98 -6.08 -4.20 8.33
CA THR A 98 -5.77 -4.93 7.10
C THR A 98 -4.74 -4.18 6.27
N SER A 99 -4.82 -2.84 6.24
CA SER A 99 -3.82 -1.99 5.58
C SER A 99 -2.46 -2.01 6.29
N GLY A 100 -2.46 -2.02 7.63
CA GLY A 100 -1.25 -2.16 8.44
C GLY A 100 -0.56 -3.51 8.21
N GLU A 101 -1.30 -4.60 8.20
CA GLU A 101 -0.77 -5.94 7.93
C GLU A 101 -0.17 -6.06 6.53
N LEU A 102 -0.75 -5.40 5.52
CA LEU A 102 -0.16 -5.35 4.17
C LEU A 102 1.24 -4.73 4.17
N VAL A 103 1.44 -3.62 4.89
CA VAL A 103 2.77 -2.98 4.98
C VAL A 103 3.77 -3.91 5.66
N LYS A 104 3.39 -4.54 6.78
CA LYS A 104 4.26 -5.48 7.49
C LYS A 104 4.65 -6.68 6.63
N GLU A 105 3.70 -7.26 5.89
CA GLU A 105 3.94 -8.40 5.02
C GLU A 105 4.93 -8.06 3.89
N VAL A 106 4.70 -6.93 3.22
CA VAL A 106 5.60 -6.44 2.16
C VAL A 106 6.98 -6.14 2.73
N ALA A 107 7.04 -5.46 3.88
CA ALA A 107 8.30 -5.14 4.54
C ALA A 107 9.09 -6.39 4.94
N ALA A 108 8.44 -7.44 5.46
CA ALA A 108 9.10 -8.70 5.81
C ALA A 108 9.68 -9.41 4.58
N SER A 109 8.94 -9.44 3.47
CA SER A 109 9.41 -10.00 2.19
C SER A 109 10.61 -9.23 1.63
N MET A 110 10.59 -7.90 1.73
CA MET A 110 11.70 -7.04 1.29
C MET A 110 12.90 -7.14 2.23
N GLU A 111 12.70 -7.18 3.54
CA GLU A 111 13.76 -7.37 4.54
C GLU A 111 14.54 -8.66 4.27
N ALA A 112 13.84 -9.77 4.02
CA ALA A 112 14.49 -11.04 3.67
C ALA A 112 15.38 -10.91 2.42
N THR A 113 14.94 -10.12 1.44
CA THR A 113 15.70 -9.86 0.21
C THR A 113 16.93 -8.98 0.48
N ILE A 114 16.77 -7.90 1.23
CA ILE A 114 17.87 -6.98 1.61
C ILE A 114 18.96 -7.72 2.39
N ARG A 115 18.56 -8.56 3.37
CA ARG A 115 19.49 -9.35 4.16
C ARG A 115 20.21 -10.39 3.32
N HIS A 116 19.51 -11.07 2.42
CA HIS A 116 20.13 -12.05 1.51
C HIS A 116 21.20 -11.40 0.62
N LEU A 117 20.98 -10.15 0.19
CA LEU A 117 21.92 -9.39 -0.63
C LEU A 117 23.01 -8.69 0.18
N ASN A 118 23.00 -8.80 1.52
CA ASN A 118 23.86 -8.01 2.42
C ASN A 118 23.81 -6.51 2.14
N ALA A 119 22.61 -6.00 1.79
CA ALA A 119 22.39 -4.63 1.34
C ALA A 119 21.87 -3.70 2.45
N THR A 120 22.11 -4.03 3.72
CA THR A 120 21.72 -3.19 4.85
C THR A 120 22.60 -1.94 4.94
N MET A 121 21.99 -0.82 5.33
CA MET A 121 22.72 0.40 5.66
C MET A 121 23.43 0.28 7.01
N PRO A 122 24.51 1.06 7.24
CA PRO A 122 25.15 1.11 8.55
C PRO A 122 24.17 1.49 9.65
N ASP A 123 24.31 0.85 10.82
CA ASP A 123 23.51 1.19 11.98
C ASP A 123 23.74 2.66 12.39
N LEU A 124 22.65 3.39 12.62
CA LEU A 124 22.72 4.79 13.07
C LEU A 124 23.25 4.90 14.51
N LEU A 125 23.00 3.90 15.34
CA LEU A 125 23.48 3.83 16.72
C LEU A 125 23.97 2.41 17.03
N PRO A 126 25.28 2.20 17.28
CA PRO A 126 25.83 0.88 17.54
C PRO A 126 25.12 0.15 18.70
N GLY A 127 24.68 -1.09 18.44
CA GLY A 127 23.99 -1.94 19.43
C GLY A 127 22.48 -1.69 19.55
N TYR A 128 21.91 -0.75 18.79
CA TYR A 128 20.49 -0.45 18.82
C TYR A 128 19.87 -0.51 17.43
N ARG A 129 18.73 -1.21 17.31
CA ARG A 129 17.87 -1.11 16.12
C ARG A 129 17.06 0.18 16.21
N VAL A 130 17.55 1.23 15.55
CA VAL A 130 16.86 2.52 15.48
C VAL A 130 15.63 2.40 14.58
N LYS A 131 14.52 3.02 14.98
CA LYS A 131 13.32 3.21 14.17
C LYS A 131 12.94 4.68 14.19
N ILE A 132 12.47 5.20 13.07
CA ILE A 132 11.96 6.56 12.94
C ILE A 132 10.45 6.46 12.80
N ILE A 133 9.71 7.22 13.60
CA ILE A 133 8.25 7.31 13.51
C ILE A 133 7.92 8.72 13.05
N ASP A 134 7.12 8.82 12.00
CA ASP A 134 6.64 10.10 11.49
C ASP A 134 5.16 10.02 11.12
N GLY A 135 4.45 11.13 11.33
CA GLY A 135 3.02 11.25 11.13
C GLY A 135 2.68 11.94 9.82
N ASN A 136 1.66 11.45 9.13
CA ASN A 136 1.08 12.12 7.97
C ASN A 136 -0.43 12.24 8.11
N ALA A 137 -0.95 13.47 8.02
CA ALA A 137 -2.38 13.69 7.83
C ALA A 137 -2.76 13.30 6.40
N ILE A 138 -3.83 12.52 6.24
CA ILE A 138 -4.36 12.22 4.91
C ILE A 138 -4.81 13.53 4.26
N ALA A 139 -4.87 13.61 2.92
CA ALA A 139 -5.36 14.82 2.28
C ALA A 139 -6.80 15.12 2.71
N ALA A 140 -7.09 16.40 3.00
CA ALA A 140 -8.42 16.83 3.39
C ALA A 140 -9.45 16.48 2.30
N THR A 141 -10.62 15.99 2.73
CA THR A 141 -11.71 15.59 1.84
C THR A 141 -12.77 16.67 1.68
N GLU A 142 -13.77 16.40 0.84
CA GLU A 142 -14.93 17.22 0.54
C GLU A 142 -15.62 17.83 1.79
N HIS A 143 -16.12 19.07 1.67
CA HIS A 143 -16.87 19.80 2.71
C HIS A 143 -18.30 19.22 2.90
N ARG A 144 -18.40 17.94 3.27
CA ARG A 144 -19.67 17.23 3.46
C ARG A 144 -20.45 17.72 4.66
N LEU A 145 -19.76 18.23 5.69
CA LEU A 145 -20.37 18.80 6.88
C LEU A 145 -20.95 20.19 6.59
N LYS A 146 -22.25 20.38 6.86
CA LYS A 146 -22.95 21.66 6.62
C LYS A 146 -22.23 22.85 7.26
N ALA A 147 -21.71 22.66 8.48
CA ALA A 147 -20.98 23.70 9.23
C ALA A 147 -19.69 24.18 8.54
N LEU A 148 -19.12 23.39 7.62
CA LEU A 148 -17.87 23.72 6.93
C LEU A 148 -18.08 24.35 5.54
N ARG A 149 -19.34 24.53 5.09
CA ARG A 149 -19.63 25.01 3.72
C ARG A 149 -19.31 26.49 3.51
N GLU A 150 -19.34 27.29 4.56
CA GLU A 150 -19.14 28.75 4.49
C GLU A 150 -17.74 29.18 4.94
N ILE A 151 -16.89 28.24 5.34
CA ILE A 151 -15.53 28.53 5.79
C ILE A 151 -14.50 27.84 4.89
N SER A 152 -13.31 28.43 4.80
CA SER A 152 -12.19 27.88 4.04
C SER A 152 -11.47 26.71 4.75
N SER A 153 -11.94 26.31 5.94
CA SER A 153 -11.35 25.22 6.72
C SER A 153 -12.00 23.88 6.35
N ALA A 154 -11.19 22.83 6.33
CA ALA A 154 -11.62 21.46 6.10
C ALA A 154 -11.59 20.67 7.42
N PRO A 155 -12.38 19.58 7.54
CA PRO A 155 -12.29 18.73 8.73
C PRO A 155 -10.90 18.07 8.76
N LEU A 156 -10.37 17.84 9.96
CA LEU A 156 -9.17 17.02 10.11
C LEU A 156 -9.49 15.60 9.60
N PRO A 157 -8.80 15.12 8.56
CA PRO A 157 -9.00 13.78 8.04
C PRO A 157 -8.33 12.76 8.95
N GLY A 158 -8.45 11.48 8.62
CA GLY A 158 -7.63 10.45 9.26
C GLY A 158 -6.14 10.75 9.14
N GLN A 159 -5.36 10.11 10.00
CA GLN A 159 -3.91 10.23 10.08
C GLN A 159 -3.25 8.85 9.97
N SER A 160 -1.98 8.83 9.63
CA SER A 160 -1.17 7.62 9.62
C SER A 160 0.18 7.90 10.26
N LEU A 161 0.60 7.07 11.21
CA LEU A 161 1.98 7.04 11.67
C LEU A 161 2.74 5.94 10.95
N VAL A 162 3.85 6.27 10.30
CA VAL A 162 4.68 5.33 9.55
C VAL A 162 5.98 5.09 10.31
N VAL A 163 6.37 3.82 10.41
CA VAL A 163 7.63 3.42 11.05
C VAL A 163 8.64 3.07 9.98
N LEU A 164 9.71 3.87 9.88
CA LEU A 164 10.85 3.63 9.00
C LEU A 164 11.96 2.91 9.77
N ASP A 165 12.48 1.83 9.21
CA ASP A 165 13.74 1.22 9.63
C ASP A 165 14.88 1.74 8.72
N PRO A 166 15.75 2.64 9.18
CA PRO A 166 16.82 3.23 8.37
C PRO A 166 17.92 2.23 8.01
N SER A 167 18.09 1.12 8.76
CA SER A 167 19.06 0.07 8.40
C SER A 167 18.60 -0.72 7.17
N LEU A 168 17.27 -0.81 6.97
CA LEU A 168 16.65 -1.48 5.83
C LEU A 168 16.21 -0.48 4.74
N MET A 169 16.13 0.81 5.05
CA MET A 169 15.49 1.82 4.20
C MET A 169 14.05 1.42 3.80
N LEU A 170 13.31 0.83 4.74
CA LEU A 170 11.93 0.36 4.53
C LEU A 170 10.96 0.96 5.55
N ALA A 171 9.77 1.35 5.09
CA ALA A 171 8.61 1.48 5.97
C ALA A 171 8.23 0.06 6.42
N VAL A 172 8.38 -0.22 7.72
CA VAL A 172 8.21 -1.56 8.31
C VAL A 172 6.88 -1.72 9.03
N ASP A 173 6.20 -0.63 9.36
CA ASP A 173 4.90 -0.64 10.01
C ASP A 173 4.14 0.65 9.70
N VAL A 174 2.81 0.61 9.84
CA VAL A 174 1.95 1.79 9.75
C VAL A 174 0.76 1.65 10.70
N PHE A 175 0.44 2.76 11.36
CA PHE A 175 -0.72 2.90 12.25
C PHE A 175 -1.74 3.87 11.61
N PRO A 176 -2.61 3.37 10.73
CA PRO A 176 -3.70 4.17 10.17
C PRO A 176 -4.77 4.42 11.25
N CYS A 177 -5.22 5.66 11.35
CA CYS A 177 -6.23 6.11 12.29
C CYS A 177 -7.26 6.99 11.56
N GLU A 178 -8.53 6.63 11.67
CA GLU A 178 -9.62 7.40 11.07
C GLU A 178 -9.92 8.70 11.85
N ASP A 179 -9.54 8.75 13.13
CA ASP A 179 -9.70 9.92 13.99
C ASP A 179 -8.54 10.90 13.82
N GLY A 180 -8.79 11.97 13.07
CA GLY A 180 -7.84 13.07 12.87
C GLY A 180 -7.50 13.87 14.12
N HIS A 181 -8.23 13.68 15.22
CA HIS A 181 -7.95 14.33 16.52
C HIS A 181 -7.23 13.41 17.50
N ALA A 182 -7.05 12.13 17.18
CA ALA A 182 -6.30 11.22 18.02
C ALA A 182 -4.86 11.71 18.20
N GLN A 183 -4.31 11.54 19.40
CA GLN A 183 -2.93 11.92 19.67
C GLN A 183 -2.01 10.77 19.26
N GLU A 184 -0.87 11.08 18.64
CA GLU A 184 0.05 10.07 18.08
C GLU A 184 0.46 8.98 19.10
N ARG A 185 0.66 9.33 20.36
CA ARG A 185 0.98 8.40 21.47
C ARG A 185 -0.14 7.42 21.77
N SER A 186 -1.40 7.73 21.44
CA SER A 186 -2.48 6.74 21.61
C SER A 186 -2.49 5.67 20.52
N LEU A 187 -1.69 5.84 19.47
CA LEU A 187 -1.61 4.92 18.34
C LEU A 187 -0.44 3.92 18.45
N VAL A 188 0.56 4.20 19.32
CA VAL A 188 1.80 3.41 19.49
C VAL A 188 2.09 3.01 20.92
#